data_AF-V9DUK4-F1
#
_entry.id   AF-V9DUK4-F1
#
_cell.length_a   1.000
_cell.length_b   1.000
_cell.length_c   1.000
_cell.angle_alpha   90.00
_cell.angle_beta   90.00
_cell.angle_gamma   90.00
#
_symmetry.space_group_name_H-M   'P 1'
#
loop_
_entity.id
_entity.type
_entity.pdbx_description
1 polymer ?
#
loop_
_entity_poly.entity_id
_entity_poly.type
_entity_poly.pdbx_seq_one_letter_code
_entity_poly.pdbx_strand_id
1 'polypeptide(L)'
;AQGSINLRYICLVRRHRWTEREGKRVITYTMRVADSDSNKRSRLAEADEVQWITEGGAQLTIAEVDGRTVDVVYDHWGGCESELHAQYLFVQWAHYALRWEQMVLPSNLLPAEGAI
;
A
#
# COMPACT_ATOMS: atom_id res chain seq x y z
N ALA A 1 13.44 25.44 -6.37
CA ALA A 1 12.24 24.92 -7.05
C ALA A 1 12.17 23.42 -6.78
N GLN A 2 11.17 22.93 -6.04
CA GLN A 2 10.96 21.48 -5.94
C GLN A 2 10.47 21.01 -7.31
N GLY A 3 11.37 20.46 -8.11
CA GLY A 3 11.02 19.82 -9.37
C GLY A 3 10.06 18.66 -9.08
N SER A 4 8.96 18.59 -9.84
CA SER A 4 8.01 17.48 -9.74
C SER A 4 8.72 16.17 -10.07
N ILE A 5 8.79 15.25 -9.11
CA ILE A 5 9.30 13.90 -9.36
C ILE A 5 8.24 13.16 -10.17
N ASN A 6 8.54 12.84 -11.43
CA ASN A 6 7.69 12.05 -12.30
C ASN A 6 7.93 10.56 -12.04
N LEU A 7 7.13 9.96 -11.16
CA LEU A 7 7.22 8.53 -10.85
C LEU A 7 6.43 7.68 -11.86
N ARG A 8 7.02 6.60 -12.37
CA ARG A 8 6.34 5.60 -13.21
C ARG A 8 6.50 4.19 -12.68
N TYR A 9 5.40 3.44 -12.70
CA TYR A 9 5.36 2.03 -12.33
C TYR A 9 4.17 1.33 -12.97
N ILE A 10 4.27 0.02 -13.15
CA ILE A 10 3.13 -0.85 -13.47
C ILE A 10 2.77 -1.61 -12.20
N CYS A 11 1.55 -1.42 -11.71
CA CYS A 11 1.03 -2.12 -10.54
C CYS A 11 0.02 -3.20 -10.94
N LEU A 12 0.28 -4.43 -10.52
CA LEU A 12 -0.68 -5.52 -10.60
C LEU A 12 -1.48 -5.57 -9.31
N VAL A 13 -2.79 -5.40 -9.44
CA VAL A 13 -3.72 -5.52 -8.32
C VAL A 13 -4.44 -6.86 -8.44
N ARG A 14 -4.33 -7.69 -7.41
CA ARG A 14 -5.04 -8.95 -7.31
C ARG A 14 -5.87 -8.97 -6.05
N ARG A 15 -7.09 -9.47 -6.19
CA ARG A 15 -7.96 -9.77 -5.06
C ARG A 15 -8.11 -11.28 -4.91
N HIS A 16 -7.96 -11.78 -3.71
CA HIS A 16 -8.14 -13.19 -3.40
C HIS A 16 -9.11 -13.36 -2.23
N ARG A 17 -9.93 -14.41 -2.26
CA ARG A 17 -10.87 -14.75 -1.18
C ARG A 17 -10.80 -16.23 -0.91
N TRP A 18 -10.80 -16.60 0.37
CA TRP A 18 -10.80 -17.98 0.80
C TRP A 18 -11.36 -18.11 2.20
N THR A 19 -11.50 -19.35 2.66
CA THR A 19 -11.92 -19.69 4.00
C THR A 19 -10.78 -20.43 4.68
N GLU A 20 -10.40 -20.02 5.87
CA GLU A 20 -9.40 -20.71 6.68
C GLU A 20 -9.95 -22.05 7.23
N ARG A 21 -9.08 -22.90 7.78
CA ARG A 21 -9.44 -24.20 8.35
C ARG A 21 -10.56 -24.13 9.40
N GLU A 22 -10.73 -23.01 10.09
CA GLU A 22 -11.77 -22.79 11.11
C GLU A 22 -13.10 -22.24 10.55
N GLY A 23 -13.24 -22.09 9.24
CA GLY A 23 -14.45 -21.52 8.62
C GLY A 23 -14.47 -19.99 8.54
N LYS A 24 -13.45 -19.32 9.08
CA LYS A 24 -13.28 -17.85 9.01
C LYS A 24 -12.99 -17.40 7.59
N ARG A 25 -13.72 -16.39 7.11
CA ARG A 25 -13.52 -15.83 5.77
C ARG A 25 -12.32 -14.88 5.77
N VAL A 26 -11.49 -14.99 4.75
CA VAL A 26 -10.35 -14.10 4.53
C VAL A 26 -10.42 -13.52 3.13
N ILE A 27 -10.10 -12.23 3.04
CA ILE A 27 -9.97 -11.51 1.79
C ILE A 27 -8.64 -10.77 1.78
N THR A 28 -7.92 -10.86 0.68
CA THR A 28 -6.71 -10.06 0.45
C THR A 28 -6.81 -9.22 -0.80
N TYR A 29 -6.14 -8.07 -0.73
CA TYR A 29 -5.81 -7.22 -1.85
C TYR A 29 -4.29 -7.11 -1.89
N THR A 30 -3.70 -7.65 -2.96
CA THR A 30 -2.26 -7.59 -3.21
C THR A 30 -2.00 -6.62 -4.33
N MET A 31 -1.14 -5.65 -4.08
CA MET A 31 -0.60 -4.72 -5.06
C MET A 31 0.88 -5.05 -5.22
N ARG A 32 1.34 -5.29 -6.45
CA ARG A 32 2.74 -5.57 -6.72
C ARG A 32 3.24 -4.73 -7.87
N VAL A 33 4.35 -4.04 -7.67
CA VAL A 33 5.09 -3.40 -8.76
C VAL A 33 5.69 -4.51 -9.62
N ALA A 34 5.37 -4.50 -10.90
CA ALA A 34 5.88 -5.46 -11.87
C ALA A 34 7.01 -4.84 -12.68
N ASP A 35 8.14 -5.55 -12.81
CA ASP A 35 9.23 -5.22 -13.72
C ASP A 35 9.47 -6.40 -14.66
N SER A 36 8.87 -6.32 -15.86
CA SER A 36 9.09 -7.28 -16.93
C SER A 36 10.19 -6.79 -17.87
N ASP A 37 10.77 -7.67 -18.71
CA ASP A 37 11.73 -7.22 -19.73
C ASP A 37 11.11 -6.24 -20.73
N SER A 38 9.79 -6.27 -20.91
CA SER A 38 9.08 -5.24 -21.68
C SER A 38 9.10 -3.89 -20.97
N ASN A 39 8.92 -3.86 -19.65
CA ASN A 39 9.00 -2.64 -18.85
C ASN A 39 10.41 -2.05 -18.89
N LYS A 40 11.44 -2.91 -18.83
CA LYS A 40 12.84 -2.49 -18.95
C LYS A 40 13.11 -1.78 -20.28
N ARG A 41 12.60 -2.33 -21.39
CA ARG A 41 12.74 -1.70 -22.71
C ARG A 41 12.01 -0.35 -22.78
N SER A 42 10.81 -0.25 -22.23
CA SER A 42 10.09 1.03 -22.14
C SER A 42 10.87 2.07 -21.34
N ARG A 43 11.43 1.68 -20.19
CA ARG A 43 12.27 2.56 -19.36
C ARG A 43 13.49 3.09 -20.11
N LEU A 44 14.17 2.24 -20.87
CA LEU A 44 15.34 2.64 -21.67
C LEU A 44 14.98 3.59 -22.84
N ALA A 45 13.72 3.63 -23.25
CA ALA A 45 13.24 4.49 -24.32
C ALA A 45 12.65 5.82 -23.83
N GLU A 46 12.46 6.00 -22.51
CA GLU A 46 11.95 7.24 -21.92
C GLU A 46 13.08 8.20 -21.53
N ALA A 47 12.76 9.50 -21.49
CA ALA A 47 13.71 10.55 -21.12
C ALA A 47 14.15 10.46 -19.66
N ASP A 48 15.34 11.00 -19.36
CA ASP A 48 16.00 10.94 -18.04
C ASP A 48 15.22 11.62 -16.89
N GLU A 49 14.14 12.35 -17.19
CA GLU A 49 13.32 13.07 -16.21
C GLU A 49 12.28 12.19 -15.48
N VAL A 50 12.24 10.88 -15.77
CA VAL A 50 11.28 9.93 -15.18
C VAL A 50 11.98 8.95 -14.23
N GLN A 51 11.52 8.91 -12.98
CA GLN A 51 11.98 7.91 -12.01
C GLN A 51 11.06 6.68 -12.04
N TRP A 52 11.64 5.53 -12.38
CA TRP A 52 10.90 4.27 -12.46
C TRP A 52 11.00 3.48 -11.15
N ILE A 53 9.85 3.12 -10.59
CA ILE A 53 9.79 2.15 -9.49
C ILE A 53 9.71 0.76 -10.11
N THR A 54 10.69 -0.09 -9.77
CA THR A 54 10.85 -1.43 -10.36
C THR A 54 10.47 -2.55 -9.41
N GLU A 55 10.38 -2.26 -8.12
CA GLU A 55 10.01 -3.25 -7.12
C GLU A 55 9.22 -2.64 -5.97
N GLY A 56 8.53 -3.51 -5.25
CA GLY A 56 7.69 -3.16 -4.11
C GLY A 56 6.25 -3.59 -4.27
N GLY A 57 5.45 -3.25 -3.28
CA GLY A 57 4.07 -3.65 -3.22
C GLY A 57 3.45 -3.40 -1.86
N ALA A 58 2.16 -3.70 -1.81
CA ALA A 58 1.35 -3.64 -0.62
C ALA A 58 0.47 -4.88 -0.52
N GLN A 59 0.17 -5.31 0.69
CA GLN A 59 -0.81 -6.34 0.94
C GLN A 59 -1.74 -5.90 2.06
N LEU A 60 -3.04 -5.87 1.75
CA LEU A 60 -4.10 -5.71 2.74
C LEU A 60 -4.76 -7.06 2.94
N THR A 61 -4.79 -7.54 4.18
CA THR A 61 -5.49 -8.74 4.61
C THR A 61 -6.59 -8.36 5.57
N ILE A 62 -7.81 -8.82 5.29
CA ILE A 62 -8.95 -8.69 6.19
C ILE A 62 -9.43 -10.10 6.51
N ALA A 63 -9.37 -10.47 7.78
CA ALA A 63 -9.77 -11.78 8.27
C ALA A 63 -10.95 -11.64 9.24
N GLU A 64 -11.96 -12.47 9.08
CA GLU A 64 -13.06 -12.55 10.04
C GLU A 64 -12.56 -13.10 11.38
N VAL A 65 -12.83 -12.37 12.47
CA VAL A 65 -12.55 -12.82 13.83
C VAL A 65 -13.81 -13.44 14.42
N ASP A 66 -14.93 -12.72 14.35
CA ASP A 66 -16.27 -13.16 14.73
C ASP A 66 -17.35 -12.50 13.84
N GLY A 67 -18.63 -12.70 14.16
CA GLY A 67 -19.75 -12.16 13.38
C GLY A 67 -19.91 -10.63 13.39
N ARG A 68 -19.06 -9.90 14.10
CA ARG A 68 -19.09 -8.43 14.22
C ARG A 68 -17.73 -7.77 14.04
N THR A 69 -16.64 -8.52 14.10
CA THR A 69 -15.28 -7.98 14.05
C THR A 69 -14.42 -8.62 12.97
N VAL A 70 -13.50 -7.83 12.43
CA VAL A 70 -12.49 -8.27 11.48
C VAL A 70 -11.13 -7.83 11.99
N ASP A 71 -10.13 -8.67 11.75
CA ASP A 71 -8.72 -8.30 11.87
C ASP A 71 -8.25 -7.75 10.52
N VAL A 72 -7.43 -6.70 10.57
CA VAL A 72 -6.95 -5.99 9.39
C VAL A 72 -5.44 -5.81 9.50
N VAL A 73 -4.71 -6.42 8.59
CA VAL A 73 -3.25 -6.33 8.50
C VAL A 73 -2.87 -5.66 7.19
N TYR A 74 -2.02 -4.63 7.28
CA TYR A 74 -1.46 -3.93 6.13
C TYR A 74 0.05 -4.04 6.12
N ASP A 75 0.58 -4.70 5.09
CA ASP A 75 2.01 -4.82 4.84
C ASP A 75 2.40 -3.98 3.62
N HIS A 76 3.58 -3.38 3.69
CA HIS A 76 4.16 -2.62 2.58
C HIS A 76 5.64 -2.94 2.46
N TRP A 77 6.14 -3.06 1.23
CA TRP A 77 7.56 -3.31 0.98
C TRP A 77 8.02 -2.64 -0.30
N GLY A 78 9.32 -2.42 -0.42
CA GLY A 78 9.93 -1.80 -1.59
C GLY A 78 11.44 -1.77 -1.49
N GLY A 79 12.06 -1.58 -2.64
CA GLY A 79 13.50 -1.33 -2.75
C GLY A 79 13.87 0.02 -2.18
N CYS A 80 15.05 0.10 -1.56
CA CYS A 80 15.64 1.34 -1.09
C CYS A 80 16.98 1.55 -1.80
N GLU A 81 17.13 2.69 -2.46
CA GLU A 81 18.37 3.02 -3.19
C GLU A 81 19.47 3.57 -2.27
N SER A 82 19.10 4.07 -1.09
CA SER A 82 20.01 4.60 -0.07
C SER A 82 19.33 4.60 1.29
N GLU A 83 20.11 4.82 2.35
CA GLU A 83 19.58 4.99 3.71
C GLU A 83 18.61 6.18 3.81
N LEU A 84 18.93 7.31 3.17
CA LEU A 84 18.03 8.47 3.13
C LEU A 84 16.71 8.13 2.43
N HIS A 85 16.76 7.38 1.34
CA HIS A 85 15.56 6.90 0.66
C HIS A 85 14.75 5.95 1.56
N ALA A 86 15.41 5.06 2.29
CA ALA A 86 14.74 4.18 3.25
C ALA A 86 14.03 4.96 4.37
N GLN A 87 14.68 5.97 4.95
CA GLN A 87 14.08 6.84 5.97
C GLN A 87 12.85 7.59 5.43
N TYR A 88 12.95 8.11 4.20
CA TYR A 88 11.81 8.74 3.53
C TYR A 88 10.65 7.76 3.33
N LEU A 89 10.92 6.56 2.80
CA LEU A 89 9.91 5.53 2.58
C LEU A 89 9.25 5.09 3.89
N PHE A 90 10.02 4.96 4.96
CA PHE A 90 9.49 4.63 6.28
C PHE A 90 8.41 5.62 6.75
N VAL A 91 8.68 6.92 6.63
CA VAL A 91 7.69 7.97 6.97
C VAL A 91 6.47 7.91 6.05
N GLN A 92 6.67 7.71 4.74
CA GLN A 92 5.57 7.58 3.79
C GLN A 92 4.67 6.37 4.09
N TRP A 93 5.26 5.22 4.43
CA TRP A 93 4.50 4.01 4.73
C TRP A 93 3.72 4.14 6.04
N ALA A 94 4.28 4.82 7.05
CA ALA A 94 3.56 5.16 8.27
C ALA A 94 2.32 6.04 7.98
N HIS A 95 2.43 7.01 7.06
CA HIS A 95 1.27 7.81 6.62
C HIS A 95 0.19 6.97 5.94
N TYR A 96 0.56 5.93 5.17
CA TYR A 96 -0.43 5.04 4.57
C TYR A 96 -1.20 4.24 5.62
N ALA A 97 -0.51 3.71 6.63
CA ALA A 97 -1.16 3.00 7.73
C ALA A 97 -2.14 3.92 8.50
N LEU A 98 -1.72 5.14 8.83
CA LEU A 98 -2.57 6.13 9.51
C LEU A 98 -3.79 6.54 8.69
N ARG A 99 -3.65 6.73 7.37
CA ARG A 99 -4.80 7.03 6.49
C ARG A 99 -5.79 5.88 6.44
N TRP A 100 -5.31 4.64 6.42
CA TRP A 100 -6.18 3.47 6.49
C TRP A 100 -6.95 3.43 7.79
N GLU A 101 -6.27 3.62 8.94
CA GLU A 101 -6.91 3.73 10.24
C GLU A 101 -8.01 4.79 10.22
N GLN A 102 -7.72 6.00 9.73
CA GLN A 102 -8.70 7.08 9.60
C GLN A 102 -9.92 6.74 8.73
N MET A 103 -9.73 5.95 7.65
CA MET A 103 -10.85 5.55 6.78
C MET A 103 -11.72 4.45 7.39
N VAL A 104 -11.15 3.60 8.25
CA VAL A 104 -11.90 2.51 8.91
C VAL A 104 -12.42 2.90 10.29
N LEU A 105 -11.94 4.01 10.86
CA LEU A 105 -12.45 4.55 12.11
C LEU A 105 -13.96 4.82 11.96
N PRO A 106 -14.79 4.26 12.84
CA PRO A 106 -16.22 4.50 12.85
C PRO A 106 -16.50 6.01 12.89
N SER A 107 -17.29 6.52 11.95
CA SER A 107 -17.62 7.96 11.84
C SER A 107 -18.40 8.50 13.05
N ASN A 108 -18.90 7.63 13.93
CA ASN A 108 -19.55 7.97 15.18
C ASN A 108 -18.58 8.22 16.36
N LEU A 109 -17.26 8.13 16.15
CA LEU A 109 -16.23 8.43 17.15
C LEU A 109 -15.62 9.83 17.03
N LEU A 110 -16.16 10.68 16.15
CA LEU A 110 -15.85 12.11 16.22
C LEU A 110 -16.36 12.64 17.57
N PRO A 111 -15.54 13.37 18.35
CA PRO A 111 -16.03 14.03 19.55
C PRO A 111 -17.25 14.88 19.17
N ALA A 112 -18.35 14.76 19.91
CA ALA A 112 -19.45 15.70 19.76
C ALA A 112 -18.89 17.11 19.95
N GLU A 113 -19.24 18.03 19.03
CA GLU A 113 -18.95 19.45 19.21
C GLU A 113 -19.46 19.88 20.59
N GLY A 114 -18.54 20.24 21.50
CA GLY A 114 -18.88 20.78 22.82
C GLY A 114 -18.32 20.05 24.05
N ALA A 115 -17.47 19.04 23.91
CA ALA A 115 -16.76 18.48 25.07
C ALA A 115 -15.40 19.17 25.30
N ILE A 116 -15.44 20.38 25.87
CA ILE A 116 -14.34 20.99 26.64
C ILE A 116 -14.96 21.52 27.94
#